data_AF-A0A3C2DCP7-F1
#
_entry.id   AF-A0A3C2DCP7-F1
#
_cell.length_a   1.000
_cell.length_b   1.000
_cell.length_c   1.000
_cell.angle_alpha   90.00
_cell.angle_beta   90.00
_cell.angle_gamma   90.00
#
_symmetry.space_group_name_H-M   'P 1'
#
loop_
_entity.id
_entity.type
_entity.pdbx_description
1 polymer ?
#
loop_
_entity_poly.entity_id
_entity_poly.type
_entity_poly.pdbx_seq_one_letter_code
_entity_poly.pdbx_strand_id
1 'polypeptide(L)'
;MCGIIAILRRPATRIVPSSDEVLAVVATGVDRLHDVLGNSPVILSDTTLLDAAASFEDADLLLSGAPGLLALMRDPDLAGRIEAILADVSPLVCRIESALEDQDGTAADMEEANAALVRLRDAVWAVKRDRLDTRDGVASLSTSGTPSDAGLVVLLSVQQALSAIDRLEVRGRDSAGLQVTVWNHGIDSDDPSLNARLHDPLHRSGSVRLLDFDGVTGGALAFVVKEAAEIGELGDNTAALRSALADDDLLLRALSAPTVEGSVLGHTRWASVGLISEPNAHPVDSMRADGLAEPLVTAVQNGDVDNHTDLVVTEDLSVAPEITTDAKVVPALCAAQLAAGHERLEAFRRTVSAFEGSLAIGAVTGDAPDRLLLALRGSGQGLYVGLAEDAFVVASEPYGVVELTADFVRMDGETPADPDDPGASRGQIVELDGALAGTLQGISRRSYDGRDLPVGDKDVARAEITTRDIDRGDYAHFLLKEISESPASVRATLRGRLVGP
;
A
#
# COMPACT_ATOMS: atom_id res chain seq x y z
N MET A 1 6.57 -8.88 11.32
CA MET A 1 6.36 -7.54 11.92
C MET A 1 4.92 -7.16 11.64
N CYS A 2 4.35 -6.26 12.45
CA CYS A 2 3.08 -5.67 12.07
C CYS A 2 3.27 -4.77 10.84
N GLY A 3 2.27 -4.70 9.96
CA GLY A 3 2.30 -3.93 8.74
C GLY A 3 1.08 -3.03 8.65
N ILE A 4 1.26 -1.71 8.58
CA ILE A 4 0.18 -0.77 8.22
C ILE A 4 0.21 -0.61 6.70
N ILE A 5 -0.97 -0.60 6.06
CA ILE A 5 -1.14 -0.20 4.66
C ILE A 5 -2.36 0.72 4.54
N ALA A 6 -2.27 1.79 3.76
CA ALA A 6 -3.44 2.58 3.39
C ALA A 6 -3.29 3.14 1.98
N ILE A 7 -4.40 3.27 1.25
CA ILE A 7 -4.40 3.85 -0.09
C ILE A 7 -5.56 4.85 -0.19
N LEU A 8 -5.21 6.09 -0.55
CA LEU A 8 -6.14 7.16 -0.89
C LEU A 8 -5.88 7.53 -2.34
N ARG A 9 -6.93 7.65 -3.13
CA ARG A 9 -6.82 7.91 -4.57
C ARG A 9 -7.77 9.01 -4.97
N ARG A 10 -7.30 9.91 -5.84
CA ARG A 10 -8.13 10.89 -6.54
C ARG A 10 -8.47 10.38 -7.95
N PRO A 11 -9.50 10.92 -8.60
CA PRO A 11 -9.76 10.62 -10.01
C PRO A 11 -8.52 10.88 -10.88
N ALA A 12 -8.16 9.90 -11.71
CA ALA A 12 -7.03 10.01 -12.63
C ALA A 12 -7.27 11.09 -13.69
N THR A 13 -6.22 11.81 -14.04
CA THR A 13 -6.25 12.85 -15.09
C THR A 13 -5.63 12.39 -16.40
N ARG A 14 -4.76 11.36 -16.36
CA ARG A 14 -4.15 10.76 -17.54
C ARG A 14 -5.17 9.96 -18.34
N ILE A 15 -5.08 10.08 -19.66
CA ILE A 15 -5.94 9.37 -20.60
C ILE A 15 -5.61 7.87 -20.55
N VAL A 16 -6.64 7.03 -20.61
CA VAL A 16 -6.48 5.57 -20.75
C VAL A 16 -5.73 5.28 -22.06
N PRO A 17 -4.54 4.65 -22.02
CA PRO A 17 -3.78 4.38 -23.23
C PRO A 17 -4.51 3.37 -24.11
N SER A 18 -4.26 3.44 -25.41
CA SER A 18 -4.80 2.47 -26.36
C SER A 18 -3.98 1.18 -26.37
N SER A 19 -4.60 0.05 -26.71
CA SER A 19 -3.91 -1.23 -26.87
C SER A 19 -2.74 -1.14 -27.87
N ASP A 20 -2.92 -0.41 -28.97
CA ASP A 20 -1.87 -0.24 -30.00
C ASP A 20 -0.68 0.55 -29.46
N GLU A 21 -0.92 1.60 -28.67
CA GLU A 21 0.13 2.40 -28.03
C GLU A 21 0.97 1.55 -27.06
N VAL A 22 0.32 0.77 -26.18
CA VAL A 22 1.01 -0.11 -25.24
C VAL A 22 1.82 -1.17 -25.99
N LEU A 23 1.22 -1.85 -26.97
CA LEU A 23 1.90 -2.92 -27.72
C LEU A 23 3.07 -2.37 -28.53
N ALA A 24 2.96 -1.18 -29.12
CA ALA A 24 4.04 -0.55 -29.87
C ALA A 24 5.26 -0.25 -28.99
N VAL A 25 5.05 0.25 -27.77
CA VAL A 25 6.15 0.55 -26.83
C VAL A 25 6.86 -0.74 -26.38
N VAL A 26 6.09 -1.77 -26.01
CA VAL A 26 6.67 -3.08 -25.61
C VAL A 26 7.44 -3.73 -26.77
N ALA A 27 6.88 -3.72 -27.98
CA ALA A 27 7.55 -4.26 -29.18
C ALA A 27 8.84 -3.49 -29.50
N THR A 28 8.83 -2.16 -29.37
CA THR A 28 10.02 -1.33 -29.56
C THR A 28 11.14 -1.71 -28.59
N GLY A 29 10.82 -2.05 -27.34
CA GLY A 29 11.79 -2.56 -26.37
C GLY A 29 12.45 -3.86 -26.84
N VAL A 30 11.67 -4.81 -27.35
CA VAL A 30 12.18 -6.08 -27.89
C VAL A 30 13.04 -5.88 -29.14
N ASP A 31 12.60 -5.03 -30.07
CA ASP A 31 13.37 -4.69 -31.28
C ASP A 31 14.74 -4.09 -30.91
N ARG A 32 14.78 -3.18 -29.92
CA ARG A 32 16.05 -2.61 -29.42
C ARG A 32 16.97 -3.68 -28.83
N LEU A 33 16.44 -4.68 -28.12
CA LEU A 33 17.25 -5.80 -27.63
C LEU A 33 17.82 -6.66 -28.77
N HIS A 34 17.07 -6.82 -29.87
CA HIS A 34 17.60 -7.45 -31.08
C HIS A 34 18.73 -6.63 -31.72
N ASP A 35 18.60 -5.30 -31.78
CA ASP A 35 19.62 -4.40 -32.30
C ASP A 35 20.93 -4.46 -31.50
N VAL A 36 20.84 -4.53 -30.15
CA VAL A 36 22.01 -4.75 -29.27
C VAL A 36 22.80 -5.98 -29.70
N LEU A 37 22.12 -7.08 -30.03
CA LEU A 37 22.76 -8.34 -30.46
C LEU A 37 23.18 -8.33 -31.94
N GLY A 38 22.56 -7.48 -32.77
CA GLY A 38 22.91 -7.28 -34.18
C GLY A 38 24.26 -6.58 -34.35
N ASN A 39 24.64 -5.74 -33.38
CA ASN A 39 25.96 -5.16 -33.26
C ASN A 39 26.94 -6.22 -32.75
N SER A 40 27.74 -6.83 -33.64
CA SER A 40 28.79 -7.79 -33.25
C SER A 40 30.19 -7.20 -33.51
N PRO A 41 31.04 -7.02 -32.46
CA PRO A 41 30.77 -7.27 -31.04
C PRO A 41 29.76 -6.28 -30.45
N VAL A 42 29.04 -6.68 -29.38
CA VAL A 42 28.10 -5.80 -28.66
C VAL A 42 28.88 -4.61 -28.14
N ILE A 43 28.57 -3.39 -28.58
CA ILE A 43 29.36 -2.22 -28.20
C ILE A 43 28.94 -1.78 -26.80
N LEU A 44 29.83 -1.94 -25.82
CA LEU A 44 29.56 -1.59 -24.42
C LEU A 44 29.21 -0.11 -24.19
N SER A 45 29.71 0.79 -25.04
CA SER A 45 29.44 2.24 -25.00
C SER A 45 28.16 2.65 -25.75
N ASP A 46 27.34 1.69 -26.17
CA ASP A 46 26.13 1.94 -26.98
C ASP A 46 24.93 2.18 -26.06
N THR A 47 24.21 3.28 -26.28
CA THR A 47 23.02 3.62 -25.50
C THR A 47 21.84 2.70 -25.80
N THR A 48 21.93 1.85 -26.84
CA THR A 48 20.84 0.98 -27.28
C THR A 48 20.28 0.09 -26.17
N LEU A 49 21.11 -0.39 -25.23
CA LEU A 49 20.63 -1.19 -24.09
C LEU A 49 19.87 -0.33 -23.04
N LEU A 50 20.32 0.89 -22.80
CA LEU A 50 19.62 1.87 -21.97
C LEU A 50 18.29 2.29 -22.62
N ASP A 51 18.29 2.47 -23.94
CA ASP A 51 17.11 2.79 -24.71
C ASP A 51 16.11 1.62 -24.69
N ALA A 52 16.58 0.37 -24.73
CA ALA A 52 15.72 -0.80 -24.54
C ALA A 52 15.07 -0.78 -23.15
N ALA A 53 15.85 -0.54 -22.09
CA ALA A 53 15.32 -0.41 -20.73
C ALA A 53 14.27 0.70 -20.62
N ALA A 54 14.55 1.88 -21.19
CA ALA A 54 13.62 3.01 -21.22
C ALA A 54 12.28 2.68 -21.90
N SER A 55 12.28 1.89 -22.98
CA SER A 55 11.02 1.44 -23.61
C SER A 55 10.15 0.61 -22.66
N PHE A 56 10.75 -0.28 -21.84
CA PHE A 56 9.97 -1.06 -20.88
C PHE A 56 9.54 -0.22 -19.67
N GLU A 57 10.33 0.78 -19.27
CA GLU A 57 9.93 1.77 -18.26
C GLU A 57 8.72 2.61 -18.76
N ASP A 58 8.71 3.00 -20.03
CA ASP A 58 7.58 3.69 -20.66
C ASP A 58 6.33 2.78 -20.69
N ALA A 59 6.50 1.48 -20.98
CA ALA A 59 5.40 0.52 -20.93
C ALA A 59 4.84 0.36 -19.51
N ASP A 60 5.71 0.26 -18.50
CA ASP A 60 5.31 0.25 -17.09
C ASP A 60 4.51 1.51 -16.72
N LEU A 61 5.00 2.69 -17.11
CA LEU A 61 4.32 3.96 -16.87
C LEU A 61 2.94 4.02 -17.54
N LEU A 62 2.82 3.59 -18.80
CA LEU A 62 1.54 3.52 -19.49
C LEU A 62 0.55 2.62 -18.76
N LEU A 63 1.01 1.47 -18.26
CA LEU A 63 0.20 0.46 -17.58
C LEU A 63 0.01 0.71 -16.08
N SER A 64 0.70 1.69 -15.50
CA SER A 64 0.57 2.05 -14.09
C SER A 64 -0.80 2.70 -13.77
N GLY A 65 -1.17 2.67 -12.49
CA GLY A 65 -2.32 3.39 -11.96
C GLY A 65 -3.68 3.02 -12.58
N ALA A 66 -4.68 3.86 -12.32
CA ALA A 66 -6.04 3.65 -12.82
C ALA A 66 -6.14 3.59 -14.35
N PRO A 67 -5.50 4.49 -15.14
CA PRO A 67 -5.62 4.45 -16.59
C PRO A 67 -5.07 3.15 -17.20
N GLY A 68 -3.94 2.65 -16.69
CA GLY A 68 -3.33 1.42 -17.17
C GLY A 68 -4.17 0.18 -16.85
N LEU A 69 -4.71 0.09 -15.63
CA LEU A 69 -5.67 -0.97 -15.28
C LEU A 69 -6.88 -0.95 -16.22
N LEU A 70 -7.47 0.23 -16.46
CA LEU A 70 -8.64 0.34 -17.33
C LEU A 70 -8.33 -0.07 -18.78
N ALA A 71 -7.12 0.20 -19.29
CA ALA A 71 -6.70 -0.30 -20.60
C ALA A 71 -6.69 -1.85 -20.63
N LEU A 72 -6.11 -2.49 -19.60
CA LEU A 72 -6.05 -3.95 -19.49
C LEU A 72 -7.41 -4.61 -19.23
N MET A 73 -8.33 -3.92 -18.55
CA MET A 73 -9.67 -4.44 -18.25
C MET A 73 -10.65 -4.27 -19.41
N ARG A 74 -10.53 -3.20 -20.19
CA ARG A 74 -11.39 -2.93 -21.37
C ARG A 74 -11.06 -3.81 -22.57
N ASP A 75 -9.82 -4.27 -22.68
CA ASP A 75 -9.34 -5.17 -23.72
C ASP A 75 -8.82 -6.48 -23.10
N PRO A 76 -9.65 -7.54 -23.03
CA PRO A 76 -9.29 -8.80 -22.37
C PRO A 76 -8.07 -9.52 -22.98
N ASP A 77 -7.77 -9.25 -24.26
CA ASP A 77 -6.67 -9.90 -24.99
C ASP A 77 -5.35 -9.10 -24.88
N LEU A 78 -5.37 -7.89 -24.32
CA LEU A 78 -4.18 -7.03 -24.23
C LEU A 78 -3.09 -7.67 -23.38
N ALA A 79 -3.44 -8.19 -22.19
CA ALA A 79 -2.49 -8.84 -21.29
C ALA A 79 -1.75 -10.00 -21.97
N GLY A 80 -2.49 -10.93 -22.60
CA GLY A 80 -1.89 -12.08 -23.30
C GLY A 80 -1.01 -11.68 -24.49
N ARG A 81 -1.35 -10.59 -25.19
CA ARG A 81 -0.50 -10.06 -26.28
C ARG A 81 0.79 -9.43 -25.74
N ILE A 82 0.74 -8.72 -24.61
CA ILE A 82 1.94 -8.19 -23.94
C ILE A 82 2.84 -9.36 -23.51
N GLU A 83 2.28 -10.39 -22.87
CA GLU A 83 3.04 -11.58 -22.45
C GLU A 83 3.70 -12.29 -23.64
N ALA A 84 3.01 -12.41 -24.76
CA ALA A 84 3.55 -13.02 -25.96
C ALA A 84 4.77 -12.26 -26.50
N ILE A 85 4.76 -10.93 -26.46
CA ILE A 85 5.92 -10.10 -26.84
C ILE A 85 7.05 -10.24 -25.82
N LEU A 86 6.72 -10.24 -24.51
CA LEU A 86 7.71 -10.34 -23.45
C LEU A 86 8.38 -11.72 -23.34
N ALA A 87 7.82 -12.76 -23.96
CA ALA A 87 8.37 -14.12 -23.95
C ALA A 87 9.81 -14.17 -24.50
N ASP A 88 10.15 -13.30 -25.46
CA ASP A 88 11.47 -13.25 -26.09
C ASP A 88 12.52 -12.50 -25.26
N VAL A 89 12.11 -11.70 -24.27
CA VAL A 89 13.02 -10.83 -23.51
C VAL A 89 14.05 -11.62 -22.70
N SER A 90 13.64 -12.61 -21.90
CA SER A 90 14.58 -13.37 -21.06
C SER A 90 15.67 -14.09 -21.88
N PRO A 91 15.35 -14.80 -22.97
CA PRO A 91 16.37 -15.35 -23.88
C PRO A 91 17.32 -14.30 -24.45
N LEU A 92 16.81 -13.12 -24.84
CA LEU A 92 17.64 -12.03 -25.38
C LEU A 92 18.60 -11.47 -24.33
N VAL A 93 18.11 -11.22 -23.11
CA VAL A 93 18.93 -10.73 -22.00
C VAL A 93 20.07 -11.69 -21.67
N CYS A 94 19.79 -13.00 -21.63
CA CYS A 94 20.82 -14.02 -21.37
C CYS A 94 21.93 -14.00 -22.44
N ARG A 95 21.55 -13.82 -23.72
CA ARG A 95 22.52 -13.69 -24.82
C ARG A 95 23.34 -12.41 -24.72
N ILE A 96 22.71 -11.30 -24.34
CA ILE A 96 23.40 -10.02 -24.12
C ILE A 96 24.42 -10.17 -22.99
N GLU A 97 24.03 -10.75 -21.85
CA GLU A 97 24.95 -10.98 -20.73
C GLU A 97 26.15 -11.84 -21.11
N SER A 98 25.93 -12.94 -21.84
CA SER A 98 27.03 -13.79 -22.31
C SER A 98 27.97 -13.02 -23.25
N ALA A 99 27.42 -12.19 -24.13
CA ALA A 99 28.22 -11.36 -25.04
C ALA A 99 29.00 -10.24 -24.34
N LEU A 100 28.55 -9.80 -23.16
CA LEU A 100 29.25 -8.83 -22.31
C LEU A 100 30.37 -9.48 -21.48
N GLU A 101 30.19 -10.73 -21.04
CA GLU A 101 31.22 -11.49 -20.31
C GLU A 101 32.46 -11.81 -21.17
N ASP A 102 32.27 -11.98 -22.48
CA ASP A 102 33.33 -12.31 -23.43
C ASP A 102 34.13 -11.09 -23.94
N GLN A 103 33.87 -9.87 -23.42
CA GLN A 103 34.49 -8.63 -23.91
C GLN A 103 35.50 -7.97 -22.96
N ASP A 104 36.59 -7.45 -23.55
CA ASP A 104 37.53 -6.55 -22.90
C ASP A 104 36.98 -5.10 -22.88
N GLY A 105 36.16 -4.78 -21.88
CA GLY A 105 35.63 -3.43 -21.61
C GLY A 105 36.36 -2.69 -20.50
N THR A 106 36.20 -1.37 -20.41
CA THR A 106 36.63 -0.67 -19.19
C THR A 106 35.69 -1.01 -18.03
N ALA A 107 36.17 -0.85 -16.79
CA ALA A 107 35.32 -1.07 -15.61
C ALA A 107 34.07 -0.17 -15.61
N ALA A 108 34.18 1.05 -16.16
CA ALA A 108 33.06 1.99 -16.27
C ALA A 108 32.01 1.52 -17.27
N ASP A 109 32.43 1.05 -18.46
CA ASP A 109 31.48 0.56 -19.47
C ASP A 109 30.73 -0.69 -18.98
N MET A 110 31.42 -1.56 -18.24
CA MET A 110 30.80 -2.73 -17.60
C MET A 110 29.80 -2.34 -16.51
N GLU A 111 30.08 -1.30 -15.72
CA GLU A 111 29.17 -0.80 -14.68
C GLU A 111 27.90 -0.20 -15.31
N GLU A 112 28.04 0.59 -16.37
CA GLU A 112 26.92 1.18 -17.12
C GLU A 112 26.04 0.11 -17.78
N ALA A 113 26.64 -0.88 -18.44
CA ALA A 113 25.90 -2.00 -19.04
C ALA A 113 25.15 -2.83 -17.98
N ASN A 114 25.77 -3.10 -16.82
CA ASN A 114 25.10 -3.79 -15.72
C ASN A 114 23.93 -2.96 -15.16
N ALA A 115 24.10 -1.65 -14.99
CA ALA A 115 23.03 -0.76 -14.55
C ALA A 115 21.85 -0.75 -15.53
N ALA A 116 22.12 -0.73 -16.84
CA ALA A 116 21.09 -0.83 -17.88
C ALA A 116 20.33 -2.17 -17.82
N LEU A 117 21.04 -3.29 -17.61
CA LEU A 117 20.42 -4.61 -17.45
C LEU A 117 19.54 -4.71 -16.20
N VAL A 118 19.96 -4.09 -15.09
CA VAL A 118 19.15 -4.04 -13.86
C VAL A 118 17.85 -3.29 -14.13
N ARG A 119 17.93 -2.08 -14.68
CA ARG A 119 16.75 -1.28 -15.08
C ARG A 119 15.81 -2.02 -16.02
N LEU A 120 16.37 -2.66 -17.05
CA LEU A 120 15.62 -3.48 -18.00
C LEU A 120 14.83 -4.58 -17.28
N ARG A 121 15.48 -5.30 -16.36
CA ARG A 121 14.84 -6.40 -15.62
C ARG A 121 13.78 -5.90 -14.65
N ASP A 122 14.03 -4.77 -13.98
CA ASP A 122 13.06 -4.13 -13.10
C ASP A 122 11.81 -3.69 -13.88
N ALA A 123 11.99 -3.04 -15.02
CA ALA A 123 10.88 -2.58 -15.85
C ALA A 123 10.06 -3.75 -16.44
N VAL A 124 10.73 -4.78 -16.96
CA VAL A 124 10.04 -5.98 -17.46
C VAL A 124 9.34 -6.73 -16.32
N TRP A 125 9.94 -6.77 -15.13
CA TRP A 125 9.30 -7.31 -13.94
C TRP A 125 8.05 -6.51 -13.58
N ALA A 126 8.15 -5.18 -13.50
CA ALA A 126 7.04 -4.31 -13.15
C ALA A 126 5.86 -4.52 -14.11
N VAL A 127 6.10 -4.53 -15.43
CA VAL A 127 5.05 -4.82 -16.41
C VAL A 127 4.37 -6.16 -16.12
N LYS A 128 5.13 -7.24 -15.92
CA LYS A 128 4.55 -8.58 -15.72
C LYS A 128 3.87 -8.74 -14.35
N ARG A 129 4.55 -8.35 -13.28
CA ARG A 129 4.22 -8.69 -11.89
C ARG A 129 3.47 -7.58 -11.17
N ASP A 130 3.73 -6.32 -11.50
CA ASP A 130 3.10 -5.19 -10.81
C ASP A 130 1.94 -4.60 -11.63
N ARG A 131 1.81 -4.95 -12.92
CA ARG A 131 0.70 -4.53 -13.80
C ARG A 131 -0.20 -5.69 -14.21
N LEU A 132 0.32 -6.72 -14.87
CA LEU A 132 -0.52 -7.84 -15.35
C LEU A 132 -1.07 -8.69 -14.19
N ASP A 133 -0.21 -9.13 -13.25
CA ASP A 133 -0.69 -9.88 -12.07
C ASP A 133 -1.66 -9.02 -11.21
N THR A 134 -1.44 -7.70 -11.13
CA THR A 134 -2.39 -6.78 -10.45
C THR A 134 -3.73 -6.70 -11.17
N ARG A 135 -3.76 -6.68 -12.51
CA ARG A 135 -5.01 -6.79 -13.26
C ARG A 135 -5.75 -8.10 -12.95
N ASP A 136 -5.04 -9.22 -12.90
CA ASP A 136 -5.64 -10.52 -12.59
C ASP A 136 -6.15 -10.56 -11.15
N GLY A 137 -5.41 -9.96 -10.22
CA GLY A 137 -5.82 -9.75 -8.84
C GLY A 137 -7.09 -8.91 -8.72
N VAL A 138 -7.21 -7.82 -9.47
CA VAL A 138 -8.46 -7.02 -9.54
C VAL A 138 -9.61 -7.86 -10.10
N ALA A 139 -9.40 -8.59 -11.19
CA ALA A 139 -10.42 -9.44 -11.78
C ALA A 139 -10.92 -10.53 -10.81
N SER A 140 -10.03 -11.05 -9.94
CA SER A 140 -10.39 -12.03 -8.91
C SER A 140 -11.27 -11.49 -7.78
N LEU A 141 -11.33 -10.16 -7.59
CA LEU A 141 -12.12 -9.50 -6.55
C LEU A 141 -13.57 -9.23 -6.96
N SER A 142 -13.98 -9.60 -8.17
CA SER A 142 -15.35 -9.40 -8.67
C SER A 142 -15.88 -10.65 -9.38
N THR A 143 -16.33 -11.65 -8.62
CA THR A 143 -16.73 -12.97 -9.15
C THR A 143 -18.18 -13.03 -9.64
N SER A 144 -19.08 -12.24 -9.05
CA SER A 144 -20.53 -12.30 -9.33
C SER A 144 -21.15 -10.96 -9.80
N GLY A 145 -20.38 -9.87 -9.79
CA GLY A 145 -20.82 -8.51 -10.16
C GLY A 145 -20.04 -7.91 -11.33
N THR A 146 -20.53 -6.80 -11.88
CA THR A 146 -19.82 -6.01 -12.90
C THR A 146 -19.54 -4.62 -12.34
N PRO A 147 -18.36 -4.41 -11.72
CA PRO A 147 -17.96 -3.09 -11.25
C PRO A 147 -17.98 -2.06 -12.38
N SER A 148 -18.28 -0.81 -12.05
CA SER A 148 -18.06 0.30 -12.98
C SER A 148 -16.56 0.55 -13.16
N ASP A 149 -16.15 1.38 -14.12
CA ASP A 149 -14.74 1.80 -14.23
C ASP A 149 -14.23 2.43 -12.92
N ALA A 150 -15.07 3.22 -12.23
CA ALA A 150 -14.73 3.79 -10.94
C ALA A 150 -14.64 2.72 -9.83
N GLY A 151 -15.52 1.71 -9.88
CA GLY A 151 -15.46 0.54 -8.99
C GLY A 151 -14.19 -0.30 -9.21
N LEU A 152 -13.75 -0.48 -10.46
CA LEU A 152 -12.48 -1.14 -10.78
C LEU A 152 -11.28 -0.38 -10.19
N VAL A 153 -11.34 0.95 -10.15
CA VAL A 153 -10.30 1.78 -9.52
C VAL A 153 -10.29 1.64 -7.99
N VAL A 154 -11.44 1.44 -7.34
CA VAL A 154 -11.48 1.07 -5.92
C VAL A 154 -10.86 -0.32 -5.72
N LEU A 155 -11.21 -1.30 -6.55
CA LEU A 155 -10.64 -2.65 -6.50
C LEU A 155 -9.14 -2.67 -6.78
N LEU A 156 -8.61 -1.74 -7.58
CA LEU A 156 -7.17 -1.55 -7.75
C LEU A 156 -6.49 -1.26 -6.40
N SER A 157 -7.03 -0.29 -5.65
CA SER A 157 -6.51 0.04 -4.32
C SER A 157 -6.64 -1.15 -3.35
N VAL A 158 -7.72 -1.93 -3.44
CA VAL A 158 -7.88 -3.16 -2.64
C VAL A 158 -6.79 -4.18 -3.00
N GLN A 159 -6.60 -4.48 -4.29
CA GLN A 159 -5.58 -5.42 -4.75
C GLN A 159 -4.18 -4.99 -4.32
N GLN A 160 -3.84 -3.72 -4.52
CA GLN A 160 -2.55 -3.16 -4.14
C GLN A 160 -2.30 -3.24 -2.63
N ALA A 161 -3.33 -3.01 -1.82
CA ALA A 161 -3.23 -3.18 -0.38
C ALA A 161 -3.01 -4.64 0.03
N LEU A 162 -3.68 -5.60 -0.63
CA LEU A 162 -3.45 -7.04 -0.41
C LEU A 162 -2.02 -7.44 -0.79
N SER A 163 -1.53 -7.04 -1.97
CA SER A 163 -0.14 -7.28 -2.39
C SER A 163 0.88 -6.69 -1.40
N ALA A 164 0.61 -5.48 -0.87
CA ALA A 164 1.45 -4.87 0.14
C ALA A 164 1.41 -5.64 1.47
N ILE A 165 0.24 -6.13 1.91
CA ILE A 165 0.13 -6.98 3.10
C ILE A 165 0.97 -8.25 2.92
N ASP A 166 0.92 -8.92 1.77
CA ASP A 166 1.73 -10.12 1.50
C ASP A 166 3.24 -9.87 1.68
N ARG A 167 3.71 -8.67 1.32
CA ARG A 167 5.13 -8.28 1.46
C ARG A 167 5.51 -7.86 2.88
N LEU A 168 4.55 -7.34 3.64
CA LEU A 168 4.76 -6.87 5.02
C LEU A 168 4.53 -7.97 6.07
N GLU A 169 3.74 -8.98 5.72
CA GLU A 169 3.35 -10.07 6.60
C GLU A 169 4.57 -10.90 7.03
N VAL A 170 4.57 -11.25 8.32
CA VAL A 170 5.43 -12.30 8.85
C VAL A 170 4.55 -13.24 9.63
N ARG A 171 4.60 -14.53 9.30
CA ARG A 171 3.73 -15.56 9.90
C ARG A 171 4.13 -15.94 11.32
N GLY A 172 3.11 -16.20 12.13
CA GLY A 172 3.21 -16.67 13.50
C GLY A 172 2.49 -15.73 14.46
N ARG A 173 1.45 -16.22 15.16
CA ARG A 173 0.64 -15.40 16.08
C ARG A 173 0.04 -14.15 15.41
N ASP A 174 -0.43 -14.31 14.19
CA ASP A 174 -0.81 -13.21 13.32
C ASP A 174 -2.31 -13.14 12.99
N SER A 175 -2.74 -11.95 12.62
CA SER A 175 -4.09 -11.67 12.13
C SER A 175 -4.01 -10.53 11.14
N ALA A 176 -4.86 -10.49 10.14
CA ALA A 176 -4.92 -9.40 9.18
C ALA A 176 -6.35 -8.86 9.06
N GLY A 177 -6.46 -7.61 8.62
CA GLY A 177 -7.74 -7.04 8.26
C GLY A 177 -7.60 -5.93 7.25
N LEU A 178 -8.68 -5.71 6.51
CA LEU A 178 -8.80 -4.70 5.49
C LEU A 178 -10.15 -4.01 5.63
N GLN A 179 -10.13 -2.69 5.75
CA GLN A 179 -11.29 -1.84 5.60
C GLN A 179 -11.29 -1.24 4.19
N VAL A 180 -12.40 -1.43 3.48
CA VAL A 180 -12.69 -0.79 2.20
C VAL A 180 -13.82 0.20 2.44
N THR A 181 -13.52 1.49 2.34
CA THR A 181 -14.51 2.55 2.52
C THR A 181 -14.91 3.06 1.15
N VAL A 182 -16.21 3.11 0.88
CA VAL A 182 -16.75 3.61 -0.40
C VAL A 182 -17.80 4.70 -0.18
N TRP A 183 -17.79 5.71 -1.04
CA TRP A 183 -18.80 6.77 -1.08
C TRP A 183 -19.29 6.97 -2.51
N ASN A 184 -20.37 7.73 -2.70
CA ASN A 184 -21.06 7.84 -3.99
C ASN A 184 -21.52 6.48 -4.55
N HIS A 185 -21.83 5.53 -3.66
CA HIS A 185 -22.10 4.12 -3.97
C HIS A 185 -23.57 3.82 -4.35
N GLY A 186 -24.50 4.76 -4.11
CA GLY A 186 -25.91 4.63 -4.52
C GLY A 186 -26.71 3.53 -3.81
N ILE A 187 -26.26 3.05 -2.64
CA ILE A 187 -27.01 2.10 -1.80
C ILE A 187 -27.94 2.90 -0.89
N ASP A 188 -29.19 2.44 -0.77
CA ASP A 188 -30.19 3.04 0.11
C ASP A 188 -29.85 2.78 1.59
N SER A 189 -30.03 3.78 2.46
CA SER A 189 -29.86 3.64 3.90
C SER A 189 -30.78 2.59 4.51
N ASP A 190 -31.94 2.32 3.89
CA ASP A 190 -32.89 1.32 4.34
C ASP A 190 -32.63 -0.10 3.78
N ASP A 191 -31.54 -0.31 3.02
CA ASP A 191 -31.22 -1.61 2.43
C ASP A 191 -31.11 -2.71 3.53
N PRO A 192 -31.90 -3.80 3.45
CA PRO A 192 -31.88 -4.84 4.48
C PRO A 192 -30.53 -5.54 4.65
N SER A 193 -29.77 -5.69 3.56
CA SER A 193 -28.43 -6.33 3.58
C SER A 193 -27.39 -5.44 4.26
N LEU A 194 -27.54 -4.11 4.15
CA LEU A 194 -26.75 -3.14 4.91
C LEU A 194 -27.14 -3.19 6.39
N ASN A 195 -28.42 -3.03 6.70
CA ASN A 195 -28.93 -2.93 8.07
C ASN A 195 -28.56 -4.15 8.95
N ALA A 196 -28.48 -5.34 8.36
CA ALA A 196 -28.06 -6.56 9.05
C ALA A 196 -26.59 -6.54 9.54
N ARG A 197 -25.75 -5.66 8.99
CA ARG A 197 -24.28 -5.65 9.19
C ARG A 197 -23.78 -4.43 9.96
N LEU A 198 -24.65 -3.45 10.23
CA LEU A 198 -24.28 -2.14 10.82
C LEU A 198 -23.86 -2.22 12.29
N HIS A 199 -24.35 -3.20 13.05
CA HIS A 199 -24.37 -3.16 14.51
C HIS A 199 -23.58 -4.30 15.19
N ASP A 200 -22.61 -4.92 14.51
CA ASP A 200 -21.77 -5.94 15.17
C ASP A 200 -20.89 -5.27 16.25
N PRO A 201 -21.09 -5.57 17.56
CA PRO A 201 -20.41 -4.92 18.70
C PRO A 201 -18.90 -5.24 18.79
N LEU A 202 -18.40 -6.17 17.99
CA LEU A 202 -16.99 -6.58 17.98
C LEU A 202 -16.24 -6.20 16.70
N HIS A 203 -16.91 -5.53 15.75
CA HIS A 203 -16.33 -5.12 14.47
C HIS A 203 -15.58 -6.26 13.75
N ARG A 204 -16.22 -7.43 13.68
CA ARG A 204 -15.65 -8.67 13.08
C ARG A 204 -15.77 -8.66 11.56
N SER A 205 -15.16 -9.66 10.93
CA SER A 205 -15.20 -9.86 9.48
C SER A 205 -16.64 -9.84 8.96
N GLY A 206 -16.87 -9.11 7.88
CA GLY A 206 -18.20 -8.89 7.30
C GLY A 206 -18.99 -7.75 7.94
N SER A 207 -18.49 -7.05 8.97
CA SER A 207 -19.18 -5.85 9.48
C SER A 207 -19.16 -4.72 8.48
N VAL A 208 -20.19 -3.87 8.53
CA VAL A 208 -20.24 -2.60 7.79
C VAL A 208 -20.47 -1.46 8.79
N ARG A 209 -19.90 -0.29 8.51
CA ARG A 209 -20.23 0.94 9.22
C ARG A 209 -20.72 2.01 8.25
N LEU A 210 -21.72 2.76 8.70
CA LEU A 210 -22.20 3.94 8.01
C LEU A 210 -21.43 5.16 8.52
N LEU A 211 -20.88 5.94 7.61
CA LEU A 211 -20.09 7.13 7.85
C LEU A 211 -20.90 8.35 7.39
N ASP A 212 -21.09 9.32 8.27
CA ASP A 212 -21.81 10.57 7.96
C ASP A 212 -20.88 11.52 7.20
N PHE A 213 -20.67 11.22 5.92
CA PHE A 213 -19.77 12.01 5.07
C PHE A 213 -20.47 13.25 4.54
N ASP A 214 -20.07 14.41 5.05
CA ASP A 214 -20.61 15.71 4.69
C ASP A 214 -20.67 15.91 3.16
N GLY A 215 -21.87 16.20 2.66
CA GLY A 215 -22.10 16.49 1.25
C GLY A 215 -22.26 15.26 0.35
N VAL A 216 -22.17 14.03 0.87
CA VAL A 216 -22.43 12.79 0.12
C VAL A 216 -23.78 12.21 0.49
N THR A 217 -24.65 12.04 -0.52
CA THR A 217 -25.98 11.43 -0.31
C THR A 217 -25.84 9.96 0.03
N GLY A 218 -26.42 9.54 1.16
CA GLY A 218 -26.31 8.18 1.67
C GLY A 218 -25.04 7.92 2.50
N GLY A 219 -24.18 8.93 2.66
CA GLY A 219 -22.93 8.83 3.42
C GLY A 219 -21.89 7.95 2.72
N ALA A 220 -20.99 7.37 3.51
CA ALA A 220 -20.03 6.37 3.06
C ALA A 220 -20.23 5.04 3.81
N LEU A 221 -19.79 3.95 3.22
CA LEU A 221 -19.86 2.60 3.79
C LEU A 221 -18.45 2.06 3.98
N ALA A 222 -18.08 1.74 5.21
CA ALA A 222 -16.83 1.06 5.53
C ALA A 222 -17.10 -0.44 5.74
N PHE A 223 -16.67 -1.25 4.78
CA PHE A 223 -16.69 -2.71 4.83
C PHE A 223 -15.42 -3.19 5.50
N VAL A 224 -15.50 -4.11 6.45
CA VAL A 224 -14.31 -4.71 7.07
C VAL A 224 -14.29 -6.22 6.85
N VAL A 225 -13.14 -6.73 6.42
CA VAL A 225 -12.83 -8.17 6.39
C VAL A 225 -11.64 -8.41 7.28
N LYS A 226 -11.66 -9.50 8.04
CA LYS A 226 -10.63 -9.85 9.01
C LYS A 226 -10.41 -11.35 9.00
N GLU A 227 -9.16 -11.74 9.24
CA GLU A 227 -8.73 -13.13 9.43
C GLU A 227 -7.79 -13.19 10.62
N ALA A 228 -7.92 -14.22 11.45
CA ALA A 228 -7.06 -14.41 12.62
C ALA A 228 -6.73 -15.89 12.80
N ALA A 229 -5.48 -16.24 12.57
CA ALA A 229 -5.01 -17.62 12.61
C ALA A 229 -3.67 -17.71 13.37
N GLU A 230 -3.60 -18.57 14.39
CA GLU A 230 -2.36 -18.74 15.15
C GLU A 230 -1.22 -19.37 14.32
N ILE A 231 -1.58 -20.16 13.31
CA ILE A 231 -0.70 -20.93 12.43
C ILE A 231 -1.22 -20.81 10.99
N GLY A 232 -0.33 -20.59 10.04
CA GLY A 232 -0.61 -20.60 8.60
C GLY A 232 0.62 -20.26 7.78
N GLU A 233 0.48 -20.24 6.47
CA GLU A 233 1.51 -19.93 5.48
C GLU A 233 1.39 -18.48 4.99
N LEU A 234 2.49 -17.93 4.45
CA LEU A 234 2.47 -16.59 3.83
C LEU A 234 1.46 -16.57 2.69
N GLY A 235 0.55 -15.59 2.71
CA GLY A 235 -0.53 -15.45 1.75
C GLY A 235 -1.87 -16.05 2.18
N ASP A 236 -1.93 -16.83 3.27
CA ASP A 236 -3.21 -17.39 3.75
C ASP A 236 -4.18 -16.28 4.17
N ASN A 237 -3.67 -15.28 4.90
CA ASN A 237 -4.49 -14.15 5.35
C ASN A 237 -5.05 -13.36 4.17
N THR A 238 -4.21 -12.96 3.20
CA THR A 238 -4.67 -12.19 2.04
C THR A 238 -5.60 -13.00 1.14
N ALA A 239 -5.42 -14.32 1.03
CA ALA A 239 -6.36 -15.21 0.35
C ALA A 239 -7.73 -15.24 1.04
N ALA A 240 -7.76 -15.31 2.38
CA ALA A 240 -9.00 -15.25 3.15
C ALA A 240 -9.70 -13.89 3.00
N LEU A 241 -8.96 -12.78 3.15
CA LEU A 241 -9.49 -11.43 2.96
C LEU A 241 -10.03 -11.24 1.53
N ARG A 242 -9.30 -11.72 0.52
CA ARG A 242 -9.72 -11.71 -0.89
C ARG A 242 -11.02 -12.46 -1.11
N SER A 243 -11.13 -13.69 -0.59
CA SER A 243 -12.36 -14.49 -0.73
C SER A 243 -13.55 -13.79 -0.09
N ALA A 244 -13.38 -13.22 1.11
CA ALA A 244 -14.45 -12.50 1.81
C ALA A 244 -14.93 -11.26 1.03
N LEU A 245 -14.02 -10.53 0.37
CA LEU A 245 -14.37 -9.36 -0.46
C LEU A 245 -15.00 -9.75 -1.79
N ALA A 246 -14.46 -10.78 -2.44
CA ALA A 246 -14.93 -11.23 -3.76
C ALA A 246 -16.36 -11.78 -3.71
N ASP A 247 -16.77 -12.34 -2.57
CA ASP A 247 -18.11 -12.90 -2.35
C ASP A 247 -19.08 -11.93 -1.65
N ASP A 248 -18.68 -10.66 -1.43
CA ASP A 248 -19.54 -9.65 -0.78
C ASP A 248 -20.47 -8.95 -1.78
N ASP A 249 -21.68 -9.50 -1.94
CA ASP A 249 -22.70 -8.97 -2.84
C ASP A 249 -23.04 -7.48 -2.59
N LEU A 250 -23.00 -7.01 -1.34
CA LEU A 250 -23.31 -5.61 -1.02
C LEU A 250 -22.18 -4.68 -1.49
N LEU A 251 -20.93 -5.06 -1.26
CA LEU A 251 -19.76 -4.34 -1.76
C LEU A 251 -19.77 -4.30 -3.30
N LEU A 252 -20.00 -5.43 -3.97
CA LEU A 252 -20.03 -5.49 -5.45
C LEU A 252 -21.15 -4.62 -6.04
N ARG A 253 -22.32 -4.57 -5.38
CA ARG A 253 -23.41 -3.64 -5.75
C ARG A 253 -22.98 -2.18 -5.59
N ALA A 254 -22.33 -1.82 -4.48
CA ALA A 254 -21.80 -0.48 -4.24
C ALA A 254 -20.78 -0.07 -5.31
N LEU A 255 -19.90 -1.00 -5.70
CA LEU A 255 -18.88 -0.81 -6.74
C LEU A 255 -19.43 -0.71 -8.17
N SER A 256 -20.71 -1.03 -8.37
CA SER A 256 -21.37 -0.88 -9.67
C SER A 256 -21.79 0.57 -9.96
N ALA A 257 -21.75 1.46 -8.96
CA ALA A 257 -22.09 2.87 -9.16
C ALA A 257 -21.05 3.59 -10.03
N PRO A 258 -21.45 4.40 -11.04
CA PRO A 258 -20.53 5.02 -11.99
C PRO A 258 -19.54 6.03 -11.40
N THR A 259 -19.89 6.61 -10.25
CA THR A 259 -19.13 7.67 -9.58
C THR A 259 -18.59 7.22 -8.22
N VAL A 260 -18.60 5.90 -7.94
CA VAL A 260 -18.10 5.38 -6.68
C VAL A 260 -16.63 5.73 -6.51
N GLU A 261 -16.28 6.17 -5.32
CA GLU A 261 -14.91 6.43 -4.92
C GLU A 261 -14.65 5.66 -3.62
N GLY A 262 -13.38 5.46 -3.29
CA GLY A 262 -13.06 4.71 -2.09
C GLY A 262 -11.62 4.84 -1.62
N SER A 263 -11.44 4.52 -0.34
CA SER A 263 -10.16 4.46 0.35
C SER A 263 -9.99 3.11 1.04
N VAL A 264 -8.74 2.71 1.25
CA VAL A 264 -8.40 1.43 1.87
C VAL A 264 -7.51 1.67 3.08
N LEU A 265 -7.82 1.01 4.19
CA LEU A 265 -6.98 0.95 5.39
C LEU A 265 -6.84 -0.50 5.81
N GLY A 266 -5.62 -1.02 5.83
CA GLY A 266 -5.33 -2.40 6.14
C GLY A 266 -4.23 -2.56 7.17
N HIS A 267 -4.18 -3.76 7.73
CA HIS A 267 -3.18 -4.12 8.72
C HIS A 267 -2.88 -5.61 8.71
N THR A 268 -1.62 -5.96 8.91
CA THR A 268 -1.23 -7.28 9.42
C THR A 268 -0.64 -7.10 10.81
N ARG A 269 -1.15 -7.86 11.77
CA ARG A 269 -0.86 -7.74 13.20
C ARG A 269 -0.06 -8.94 13.66
N TRP A 270 1.04 -8.68 14.34
CA TRP A 270 1.74 -9.61 15.19
C TRP A 270 1.37 -9.34 16.64
N ALA A 271 0.61 -10.24 17.29
CA ALA A 271 0.01 -9.94 18.59
C ALA A 271 1.03 -9.80 19.73
N SER A 272 1.26 -8.57 20.19
CA SER A 272 2.00 -8.21 21.42
C SER A 272 1.07 -8.18 22.63
N VAL A 273 0.00 -7.37 22.57
CA VAL A 273 -1.03 -7.20 23.60
C VAL A 273 -2.38 -7.67 23.08
N GLY A 274 -3.01 -8.61 23.78
CA GLY A 274 -4.33 -9.16 23.44
C GLY A 274 -4.29 -10.45 22.64
N LEU A 275 -5.40 -11.19 22.66
CA LEU A 275 -5.56 -12.49 22.00
C LEU A 275 -5.48 -12.38 20.47
N ILE A 276 -5.13 -13.49 19.81
CA ILE A 276 -5.23 -13.62 18.36
C ILE A 276 -6.69 -14.01 18.07
N SER A 277 -7.48 -13.07 17.57
CA SER A 277 -8.89 -13.26 17.27
C SER A 277 -9.40 -12.10 16.41
N GLU A 278 -10.47 -12.30 15.65
CA GLU A 278 -11.04 -11.26 14.78
C GLU A 278 -11.37 -9.93 15.51
N PRO A 279 -11.94 -9.91 16.75
CA PRO A 279 -12.20 -8.65 17.45
C PRO A 279 -10.92 -7.85 17.77
N ASN A 280 -9.77 -8.51 17.80
CA ASN A 280 -8.47 -7.92 18.09
C ASN A 280 -7.64 -7.68 16.81
N ALA A 281 -8.09 -8.17 15.66
CA ALA A 281 -7.47 -7.86 14.38
C ALA A 281 -7.85 -6.43 13.97
N HIS A 282 -6.87 -5.67 13.49
CA HIS A 282 -7.08 -4.30 13.05
C HIS A 282 -7.64 -4.29 11.61
N PRO A 283 -8.38 -3.25 11.17
CA PRO A 283 -8.74 -2.05 11.91
C PRO A 283 -9.73 -2.30 13.06
N VAL A 284 -9.59 -1.57 14.17
CA VAL A 284 -10.57 -1.52 15.28
C VAL A 284 -11.38 -0.22 15.19
N ASP A 285 -12.62 -0.21 15.67
CA ASP A 285 -13.51 0.97 15.61
C ASP A 285 -13.70 1.66 16.97
N SER A 286 -14.43 2.77 17.02
CA SER A 286 -14.71 3.54 18.26
C SER A 286 -15.94 3.07 19.03
N MET A 287 -16.65 2.07 18.52
CA MET A 287 -17.93 1.66 19.10
C MET A 287 -17.78 1.19 20.55
N ARG A 288 -18.72 1.63 21.39
CA ARG A 288 -18.75 1.39 22.82
C ARG A 288 -19.48 0.09 23.18
N ALA A 289 -19.03 -0.57 24.23
CA ALA A 289 -19.68 -1.78 24.74
C ALA A 289 -21.02 -1.53 25.45
N ASP A 290 -21.24 -0.31 25.95
CA ASP A 290 -22.49 0.10 26.60
C ASP A 290 -23.60 0.52 25.61
N GLY A 291 -23.30 0.53 24.31
CA GLY A 291 -24.24 0.86 23.24
C GLY A 291 -24.54 2.36 23.09
N LEU A 292 -23.84 3.24 23.81
CA LEU A 292 -23.95 4.68 23.58
C LEU A 292 -23.31 5.04 22.24
N ALA A 293 -23.97 5.95 21.51
CA ALA A 293 -23.49 6.42 20.22
C ALA A 293 -22.30 7.38 20.39
N GLU A 294 -21.27 7.19 19.58
CA GLU A 294 -20.10 8.06 19.48
C GLU A 294 -19.75 8.31 18.00
N PRO A 295 -19.03 9.40 17.70
CA PRO A 295 -18.44 9.59 16.38
C PRO A 295 -17.64 8.35 15.95
N LEU A 296 -17.84 7.92 14.72
CA LEU A 296 -17.13 6.76 14.20
C LEU A 296 -15.66 7.14 13.93
N VAL A 297 -14.75 6.37 14.50
CA VAL A 297 -13.32 6.40 14.18
C VAL A 297 -12.89 4.95 13.98
N THR A 298 -12.11 4.67 12.95
CA THR A 298 -11.41 3.38 12.81
C THR A 298 -9.91 3.61 12.81
N ALA A 299 -9.15 2.66 13.35
CA ALA A 299 -7.71 2.79 13.45
C ALA A 299 -6.97 1.45 13.33
N VAL A 300 -5.74 1.56 12.85
CA VAL A 300 -4.71 0.51 12.84
C VAL A 300 -3.50 1.02 13.61
N GLN A 301 -2.76 0.11 14.24
CA GLN A 301 -1.62 0.44 15.07
C GLN A 301 -0.47 -0.56 14.89
N ASN A 302 0.75 -0.05 14.82
CA ASN A 302 1.97 -0.78 15.12
C ASN A 302 2.59 -0.24 16.42
N GLY A 303 3.21 -1.12 17.19
CA GLY A 303 3.67 -0.80 18.55
C GLY A 303 2.57 -0.93 19.59
N ASP A 304 2.89 -0.57 20.83
CA ASP A 304 2.03 -0.77 22.00
C ASP A 304 1.74 0.57 22.69
N VAL A 305 0.50 0.78 23.13
CA VAL A 305 0.10 1.87 24.03
C VAL A 305 0.28 1.39 25.47
N ASP A 306 1.42 1.74 26.06
CA ASP A 306 1.85 1.22 27.37
C ASP A 306 0.85 1.58 28.48
N ASN A 307 0.21 2.75 28.40
CA ASN A 307 -0.74 3.25 29.38
C ASN A 307 -2.22 2.99 29.02
N HIS A 308 -2.52 2.03 28.13
CA HIS A 308 -3.90 1.77 27.66
C HIS A 308 -4.88 1.43 28.79
N THR A 309 -4.49 0.63 29.79
CA THR A 309 -5.37 0.28 30.92
C THR A 309 -5.75 1.48 31.76
N ASP A 310 -4.80 2.40 31.94
CA ASP A 310 -5.03 3.63 32.70
C ASP A 310 -5.97 4.54 31.93
N LEU A 311 -5.76 4.71 30.62
CA LEU A 311 -6.63 5.49 29.75
C LEU A 311 -8.07 4.98 29.73
N VAL A 312 -8.28 3.66 29.70
CA VAL A 312 -9.63 3.08 29.77
C VAL A 312 -10.35 3.55 31.04
N VAL A 313 -9.65 3.62 32.17
CA VAL A 313 -10.23 4.04 33.45
C VAL A 313 -10.36 5.55 33.58
N THR A 314 -9.33 6.32 33.21
CA THR A 314 -9.31 7.77 33.41
C THR A 314 -10.22 8.52 32.45
N GLU A 315 -10.39 8.00 31.23
CA GLU A 315 -11.23 8.58 30.18
C GLU A 315 -12.62 7.91 30.09
N ASP A 316 -12.95 6.99 31.01
CA ASP A 316 -14.25 6.27 31.07
C ASP A 316 -14.61 5.58 29.73
N LEU A 317 -13.62 4.93 29.11
CA LEU A 317 -13.78 4.26 27.83
C LEU A 317 -14.50 2.92 28.03
N SER A 318 -15.57 2.69 27.26
CA SER A 318 -16.37 1.47 27.33
C SER A 318 -15.93 0.45 26.28
N VAL A 319 -15.07 -0.49 26.68
CA VAL A 319 -14.48 -1.51 25.80
C VAL A 319 -15.10 -2.89 26.03
N ALA A 320 -15.43 -3.60 24.96
CA ALA A 320 -15.99 -4.95 25.04
C ALA A 320 -14.93 -5.93 25.56
N PRO A 321 -15.26 -6.86 26.47
CA PRO A 321 -14.28 -7.74 27.11
C PRO A 321 -13.55 -8.67 26.14
N GLU A 322 -14.11 -8.96 24.97
CA GLU A 322 -13.48 -9.73 23.91
C GLU A 322 -12.38 -8.96 23.17
N ILE A 323 -12.41 -7.61 23.23
CA ILE A 323 -11.39 -6.74 22.66
C ILE A 323 -10.34 -6.48 23.74
N THR A 324 -9.22 -7.19 23.62
CA THR A 324 -8.10 -7.22 24.58
C THR A 324 -6.84 -6.54 24.06
N THR A 325 -6.87 -6.04 22.82
CA THR A 325 -5.78 -5.25 22.25
C THR A 325 -5.86 -3.81 22.75
N ASP A 326 -4.70 -3.28 23.10
CA ASP A 326 -4.47 -1.89 23.46
C ASP A 326 -4.88 -0.90 22.35
N ALA A 327 -4.76 -1.29 21.08
CA ALA A 327 -5.12 -0.45 19.93
C ALA A 327 -6.57 0.07 19.95
N LYS A 328 -7.49 -0.56 20.70
CA LYS A 328 -8.87 -0.09 20.86
C LYS A 328 -8.97 1.28 21.54
N VAL A 329 -7.99 1.67 22.34
CA VAL A 329 -7.98 3.01 22.95
C VAL A 329 -7.78 4.13 21.93
N VAL A 330 -7.19 3.83 20.76
CA VAL A 330 -6.97 4.82 19.69
C VAL A 330 -8.28 5.38 19.15
N PRO A 331 -9.18 4.57 18.54
CA PRO A 331 -10.43 5.10 18.02
C PRO A 331 -11.39 5.53 19.13
N ALA A 332 -11.41 4.84 20.28
CA ALA A 332 -12.31 5.18 21.40
C ALA A 332 -11.99 6.56 21.98
N LEU A 333 -10.72 6.85 22.28
CA LEU A 333 -10.34 8.16 22.80
C LEU A 333 -10.50 9.25 21.74
N CYS A 334 -10.20 8.98 20.47
CA CYS A 334 -10.41 9.95 19.38
C CYS A 334 -11.89 10.31 19.23
N ALA A 335 -12.79 9.32 19.27
CA ALA A 335 -14.22 9.54 19.24
C ALA A 335 -14.72 10.37 20.43
N ALA A 336 -14.20 10.13 21.63
CA ALA A 336 -14.49 10.96 22.80
C ALA A 336 -14.05 12.43 22.62
N GLN A 337 -12.86 12.67 22.03
CA GLN A 337 -12.38 14.02 21.72
C GLN A 337 -13.27 14.72 20.67
N LEU A 338 -13.70 13.99 19.63
CA LEU A 338 -14.65 14.49 18.63
C LEU A 338 -16.02 14.82 19.27
N ALA A 339 -16.52 13.94 20.14
CA ALA A 339 -17.77 14.16 20.87
C ALA A 339 -17.70 15.37 21.82
N ALA A 340 -16.51 15.70 22.32
CA ALA A 340 -16.25 16.91 23.09
C ALA A 340 -16.20 18.20 22.23
N GLY A 341 -16.35 18.09 20.91
CA GLY A 341 -16.42 19.22 19.98
C GLY A 341 -15.07 19.70 19.45
N HIS A 342 -14.01 18.91 19.59
CA HIS A 342 -12.73 19.21 18.96
C HIS A 342 -12.78 18.93 17.45
N GLU A 343 -12.12 19.78 16.66
CA GLU A 343 -11.93 19.54 15.22
C GLU A 343 -11.06 18.29 15.00
N ARG A 344 -11.29 17.58 13.89
CA ARG A 344 -10.71 16.27 13.58
C ARG A 344 -9.20 16.15 13.85
N LEU A 345 -8.38 17.03 13.27
CA LEU A 345 -6.93 16.95 13.43
C LEU A 345 -6.50 17.22 14.88
N GLU A 346 -7.17 18.16 15.56
CA GLU A 346 -6.92 18.45 16.97
C GLU A 346 -7.38 17.32 17.90
N ALA A 347 -8.53 16.69 17.62
CA ALA A 347 -9.03 15.53 18.34
C ALA A 347 -8.02 14.38 18.27
N PHE A 348 -7.56 14.06 17.06
CA PHE A 348 -6.54 13.04 16.85
C PHE A 348 -5.21 13.39 17.54
N ARG A 349 -4.73 14.65 17.41
CA ARG A 349 -3.51 15.11 18.09
C ARG A 349 -3.61 14.93 19.59
N ARG A 350 -4.73 15.30 20.22
CA ARG A 350 -4.96 15.12 21.67
C ARG A 350 -4.91 13.65 22.06
N THR A 351 -5.60 12.80 21.30
CA THR A 351 -5.61 11.36 21.49
C THR A 351 -4.20 10.77 21.46
N VAL A 352 -3.45 10.98 20.38
CA VAL A 352 -2.11 10.41 20.27
C VAL A 352 -1.10 11.05 21.23
N SER A 353 -1.36 12.27 21.69
CA SER A 353 -0.52 12.92 22.70
C SER A 353 -0.62 12.27 24.08
N ALA A 354 -1.77 11.65 24.39
CA ALA A 354 -2.02 10.97 25.66
C ALA A 354 -1.34 9.60 25.78
N PHE A 355 -0.80 9.06 24.67
CA PHE A 355 -0.22 7.73 24.65
C PHE A 355 1.24 7.70 25.10
N GLU A 356 1.57 6.71 25.92
CA GLU A 356 2.94 6.31 26.23
C GLU A 356 3.33 5.11 25.38
N GLY A 357 4.55 5.10 24.85
CA GLY A 357 5.06 4.03 23.99
C GLY A 357 5.65 4.50 22.65
N SER A 358 6.09 3.54 21.84
CA SER A 358 6.54 3.77 20.46
C SER A 358 5.49 3.23 19.50
N LEU A 359 4.89 4.13 18.72
CA LEU A 359 3.64 3.89 18.02
C LEU A 359 3.71 4.43 16.59
N ALA A 360 3.16 3.66 15.66
CA ALA A 360 2.70 4.16 14.37
C ALA A 360 1.20 3.88 14.27
N ILE A 361 0.41 4.90 13.93
CA ILE A 361 -1.05 4.83 13.91
C ILE A 361 -1.54 5.36 12.57
N GLY A 362 -2.51 4.66 11.97
CA GLY A 362 -3.35 5.18 10.90
C GLY A 362 -4.80 5.19 11.34
N ALA A 363 -5.53 6.27 11.10
CA ALA A 363 -6.92 6.42 11.51
C ALA A 363 -7.77 7.17 10.49
N VAL A 364 -9.05 6.80 10.42
CA VAL A 364 -10.07 7.42 9.59
C VAL A 364 -11.23 7.82 10.48
N THR A 365 -11.78 9.02 10.28
CA THR A 365 -12.98 9.49 10.98
C THR A 365 -14.20 9.41 10.07
N GLY A 366 -15.37 9.24 10.66
CA GLY A 366 -16.62 9.02 9.93
C GLY A 366 -17.09 10.22 9.09
N ASP A 367 -16.66 11.42 9.43
CA ASP A 367 -17.03 12.67 8.75
C ASP A 367 -16.18 12.99 7.52
N ALA A 368 -15.03 12.33 7.34
CA ALA A 368 -14.17 12.51 6.17
C ALA A 368 -13.40 11.23 5.82
N PRO A 369 -14.07 10.23 5.20
CA PRO A 369 -13.45 9.01 4.71
C PRO A 369 -12.42 9.22 3.59
N ASP A 370 -12.37 10.41 3.00
CA ASP A 370 -11.35 10.87 2.05
C ASP A 370 -10.09 11.44 2.72
N ARG A 371 -10.02 11.40 4.06
CA ARG A 371 -8.88 11.86 4.87
C ARG A 371 -8.28 10.70 5.65
N LEU A 372 -6.95 10.68 5.72
CA LEU A 372 -6.22 9.73 6.55
C LEU A 372 -5.35 10.47 7.54
N LEU A 373 -5.51 10.13 8.81
CA LEU A 373 -4.71 10.64 9.91
C LEU A 373 -3.61 9.63 10.24
N LEU A 374 -2.38 10.12 10.35
CA LEU A 374 -1.20 9.32 10.66
C LEU A 374 -0.50 9.93 11.87
N ALA A 375 0.03 9.09 12.75
CA ALA A 375 0.91 9.52 13.83
C ALA A 375 2.09 8.57 13.96
N LEU A 376 3.28 9.12 14.18
CA LEU A 376 4.50 8.37 14.46
C LEU A 376 5.21 8.96 15.68
N ARG A 377 5.53 8.11 16.65
CA ARG A 377 6.29 8.44 17.86
C ARG A 377 7.29 7.34 18.20
N GLY A 378 8.52 7.75 18.51
CA GLY A 378 9.61 6.84 18.86
C GLY A 378 10.30 6.21 17.64
N SER A 379 11.31 5.39 17.89
CA SER A 379 12.19 4.80 16.87
C SER A 379 11.79 3.40 16.41
N GLY A 380 10.91 2.74 17.13
CA GLY A 380 10.62 1.31 16.92
C GLY A 380 9.68 1.03 15.75
N GLN A 381 9.04 2.06 15.21
CA GLN A 381 8.03 1.94 14.14
C GLN A 381 8.40 2.85 12.96
N GLY A 382 7.86 2.54 11.78
CA GLY A 382 8.02 3.32 10.56
C GLY A 382 6.68 3.64 9.92
N LEU A 383 6.62 4.78 9.23
CA LEU A 383 5.56 5.14 8.29
C LEU A 383 6.17 5.90 7.11
N TYR A 384 5.77 5.50 5.91
CA TYR A 384 6.22 6.03 4.63
C TYR A 384 4.98 6.41 3.82
N VAL A 385 4.94 7.64 3.33
CA VAL A 385 3.87 8.14 2.46
C VAL A 385 4.41 8.20 1.03
N GLY A 386 4.11 7.16 0.25
CA GLY A 386 4.41 7.08 -1.17
C GLY A 386 3.56 8.05 -2.00
N LEU A 387 4.20 8.67 -3.00
CA LEU A 387 3.63 9.62 -3.93
C LEU A 387 3.49 8.95 -5.31
N ALA A 388 2.31 8.40 -5.62
CA ALA A 388 1.99 7.91 -6.96
C ALA A 388 1.22 8.98 -7.75
N GLU A 389 1.05 8.83 -9.06
CA GLU A 389 0.44 9.85 -9.95
C GLU A 389 -0.89 10.45 -9.42
N ASP A 390 -1.76 9.57 -8.92
CA ASP A 390 -3.12 9.86 -8.48
C ASP A 390 -3.44 9.26 -7.10
N ALA A 391 -2.44 8.77 -6.37
CA ALA A 391 -2.63 8.09 -5.09
C ALA A 391 -1.55 8.43 -4.06
N PHE A 392 -1.97 8.46 -2.79
CA PHE A 392 -1.08 8.21 -1.67
C PHE A 392 -1.13 6.72 -1.33
N VAL A 393 0.04 6.12 -1.13
CA VAL A 393 0.16 4.81 -0.51
C VAL A 393 0.95 4.95 0.77
N VAL A 394 0.36 4.56 1.90
CA VAL A 394 1.01 4.60 3.20
C VAL A 394 1.39 3.19 3.56
N ALA A 395 2.65 2.96 3.91
CA ALA A 395 3.06 1.67 4.48
C ALA A 395 3.99 1.86 5.66
N SER A 396 4.05 0.88 6.56
CA SER A 396 5.00 0.90 7.68
C SER A 396 6.44 0.56 7.29
N GLU A 397 6.65 0.04 6.07
CA GLU A 397 7.97 -0.17 5.47
C GLU A 397 7.96 0.20 3.97
N PRO A 398 9.11 0.56 3.37
CA PRO A 398 9.18 0.92 1.95
C PRO A 398 8.64 -0.18 1.02
N TYR A 399 8.76 -1.44 1.43
CA TYR A 399 8.30 -2.61 0.66
C TYR A 399 6.79 -2.57 0.34
N GLY A 400 5.98 -1.92 1.19
CA GLY A 400 4.56 -1.73 0.94
C GLY A 400 4.22 -0.57 -0.01
N VAL A 401 5.22 0.24 -0.39
CA VAL A 401 5.07 1.42 -1.26
C VAL A 401 5.54 1.15 -2.69
N VAL A 402 6.63 0.38 -2.84
CA VAL A 402 7.43 0.30 -4.09
C VAL A 402 6.73 -0.29 -5.31
N GLU A 403 5.60 -1.01 -5.16
CA GLU A 403 4.79 -1.45 -6.31
C GLU A 403 4.12 -0.27 -7.04
N LEU A 404 3.77 0.78 -6.29
CA LEU A 404 3.02 1.93 -6.79
C LEU A 404 3.94 3.09 -7.16
N THR A 405 5.02 3.29 -6.41
CA THR A 405 5.95 4.41 -6.60
C THR A 405 7.25 4.18 -5.87
N ALA A 406 8.35 4.68 -6.42
CA ALA A 406 9.63 4.73 -5.74
C ALA A 406 9.76 5.97 -4.83
N ASP A 407 8.95 7.01 -5.03
CA ASP A 407 9.10 8.29 -4.36
C ASP A 407 8.20 8.36 -3.11
N PHE A 408 8.76 8.67 -1.95
CA PHE A 408 8.04 8.70 -0.68
C PHE A 408 8.55 9.78 0.28
N VAL A 409 7.68 10.20 1.20
CA VAL A 409 8.03 10.99 2.38
C VAL A 409 8.09 10.05 3.58
N ARG A 410 9.25 9.96 4.23
CA ARG A 410 9.41 9.18 5.48
C ARG A 410 9.01 10.04 6.68
N MET A 411 8.13 9.52 7.53
CA MET A 411 7.82 10.16 8.81
C MET A 411 8.97 9.98 9.81
N ASP A 412 9.16 10.98 10.67
CA ASP A 412 10.17 10.99 11.72
C ASP A 412 9.54 10.92 13.12
N GLY A 413 9.89 9.88 13.88
CA GLY A 413 9.38 9.63 15.22
C GLY A 413 10.24 10.22 16.35
N GLU A 414 11.45 10.73 16.05
CA GLU A 414 12.48 11.02 17.05
C GLU A 414 13.05 12.42 16.98
N THR A 415 13.16 13.05 15.81
CA THR A 415 13.75 14.39 15.71
C THR A 415 12.88 15.42 16.45
N PRO A 416 13.47 16.28 17.30
CA PRO A 416 12.72 17.38 17.92
C PRO A 416 12.05 18.24 16.86
N ALA A 417 10.80 18.64 17.12
CA ALA A 417 10.04 19.51 16.24
C ALA A 417 10.70 20.89 16.04
N ASP A 418 11.55 21.29 16.98
CA ASP A 418 12.39 22.48 16.90
C ASP A 418 13.86 22.08 17.01
N PRO A 419 14.65 22.19 15.93
CA PRO A 419 16.08 21.86 16.00
C PRO A 419 16.86 22.71 16.99
N ASP A 420 16.36 23.91 17.35
CA ASP A 420 17.01 24.83 18.28
C ASP A 420 16.57 24.62 19.74
N ASP A 421 15.51 23.83 19.98
CA ASP A 421 15.03 23.46 21.32
C ASP A 421 15.00 21.93 21.51
N PRO A 422 16.03 21.35 22.16
CA PRO A 422 16.08 19.90 22.45
C PRO A 422 14.91 19.38 23.31
N GLY A 423 14.20 20.27 24.01
CA GLY A 423 13.02 19.96 24.81
C GLY A 423 11.70 20.02 24.03
N ALA A 424 11.72 20.42 22.75
CA ALA A 424 10.55 20.40 21.89
C ALA A 424 9.99 18.98 21.73
N SER A 425 8.69 18.90 21.41
CA SER A 425 8.04 17.61 21.19
C SER A 425 8.72 16.82 20.06
N ARG A 426 8.65 15.49 20.15
CA ARG A 426 9.17 14.55 19.15
C ARG A 426 8.02 13.79 18.50
N GLY A 427 8.27 13.29 17.31
CA GLY A 427 7.27 12.60 16.50
C GLY A 427 6.46 13.55 15.63
N GLN A 428 5.71 12.96 14.72
CA GLN A 428 4.98 13.67 13.67
C GLN A 428 3.54 13.16 13.58
N ILE A 429 2.65 14.09 13.28
CA ILE A 429 1.24 13.83 12.96
C ILE A 429 1.01 14.35 11.54
N VAL A 430 0.38 13.56 10.71
CA VAL A 430 0.10 13.88 9.31
C VAL A 430 -1.38 13.70 9.02
N GLU A 431 -2.00 14.63 8.31
CA GLU A 431 -3.28 14.43 7.63
C GLU A 431 -3.02 14.39 6.12
N LEU A 432 -3.54 13.36 5.47
CA LEU A 432 -3.53 13.21 4.02
C LEU A 432 -4.89 13.59 3.43
N ASP A 433 -4.87 14.43 2.40
CA ASP A 433 -6.02 14.84 1.59
C ASP A 433 -6.16 13.95 0.35
N GLY A 434 -7.18 13.08 0.33
CA GLY A 434 -7.46 12.21 -0.80
C GLY A 434 -7.72 12.95 -2.11
N ALA A 435 -8.28 14.18 -2.09
CA ALA A 435 -8.51 14.98 -3.30
C ALA A 435 -7.19 15.48 -3.94
N LEU A 436 -6.12 15.55 -3.15
CA LEU A 436 -4.78 15.96 -3.56
C LEU A 436 -3.80 14.79 -3.59
N ALA A 437 -4.30 13.56 -3.60
CA ALA A 437 -3.50 12.34 -3.58
C ALA A 437 -2.39 12.33 -4.64
N GLY A 438 -1.20 11.92 -4.21
CA GLY A 438 0.01 11.90 -5.05
C GLY A 438 0.84 13.19 -5.03
N THR A 439 0.41 14.22 -4.30
CA THR A 439 1.08 15.53 -4.29
C THR A 439 1.49 15.97 -2.89
N LEU A 440 2.57 16.73 -2.77
CA LEU A 440 3.01 17.26 -1.46
C LEU A 440 1.99 18.23 -0.84
N GLN A 441 1.17 18.89 -1.65
CA GLN A 441 0.11 19.79 -1.19
C GLN A 441 -1.00 19.06 -0.43
N GLY A 442 -1.17 17.76 -0.69
CA GLY A 442 -2.11 16.91 0.05
C GLY A 442 -1.59 16.42 1.39
N ILE A 443 -0.39 16.84 1.83
CA ILE A 443 0.23 16.40 3.09
C ILE A 443 0.31 17.57 4.06
N SER A 444 -0.52 17.54 5.10
CA SER A 444 -0.42 18.46 6.24
C SER A 444 0.31 17.77 7.38
N ARG A 445 1.45 18.31 7.83
CA ARG A 445 2.30 17.70 8.87
C ARG A 445 2.48 18.66 10.05
N ARG A 446 2.30 18.14 11.26
CA ARG A 446 2.45 18.86 12.53
C ARG A 446 3.24 18.04 13.56
N SER A 447 3.81 18.74 14.53
CA SER A 447 4.34 18.12 15.75
C SER A 447 3.22 17.82 16.75
N TYR A 448 3.55 17.04 17.78
CA TYR A 448 2.64 16.78 18.89
C TYR A 448 2.33 18.03 19.73
N ASP A 449 3.21 19.02 19.79
CA ASP A 449 2.95 20.34 20.42
C ASP A 449 2.12 21.30 19.53
N GLY A 450 1.76 20.89 18.31
CA GLY A 450 0.89 21.64 17.40
C GLY A 450 1.61 22.62 16.46
N ARG A 451 2.94 22.62 16.44
CA ARG A 451 3.74 23.37 15.46
C ARG A 451 3.56 22.78 14.06
N ASP A 452 3.36 23.64 13.06
CA ASP A 452 3.35 23.23 11.65
C ASP A 452 4.77 22.82 11.21
N LEU A 453 4.86 21.69 10.51
CA LEU A 453 6.11 21.13 9.98
C LEU A 453 5.97 20.91 8.46
N PRO A 454 6.03 21.97 7.62
CA PRO A 454 5.78 21.86 6.19
C PRO A 454 6.62 20.78 5.50
N VAL A 455 6.03 20.14 4.49
CA VAL A 455 6.69 19.13 3.64
C VAL A 455 7.07 19.79 2.32
N GLY A 456 8.29 19.55 1.83
CA GLY A 456 8.75 20.03 0.53
C GLY A 456 9.59 19.00 -0.21
N ASP A 457 10.10 19.36 -1.38
CA ASP A 457 10.83 18.44 -2.27
C ASP A 457 12.03 17.76 -1.60
N LYS A 458 12.67 18.44 -0.63
CA LYS A 458 13.80 17.89 0.14
C LYS A 458 13.41 16.74 1.09
N ASP A 459 12.13 16.61 1.42
CA ASP A 459 11.60 15.55 2.28
C ASP A 459 11.28 14.27 1.46
N VAL A 460 11.28 14.38 0.12
CA VAL A 460 11.02 13.25 -0.78
C VAL A 460 12.30 12.45 -0.96
N ALA A 461 12.25 11.18 -0.57
CA ALA A 461 13.27 10.18 -0.84
C ALA A 461 12.81 9.24 -1.95
N ARG A 462 13.77 8.61 -2.62
CA ARG A 462 13.52 7.60 -3.64
C ARG A 462 14.01 6.24 -3.16
N ALA A 463 13.17 5.22 -3.25
CA ALA A 463 13.52 3.85 -2.97
C ALA A 463 14.51 3.34 -4.02
N GLU A 464 15.57 2.67 -3.55
CA GLU A 464 16.52 1.94 -4.40
C GLU A 464 16.14 0.46 -4.55
N ILE A 465 15.08 0.02 -3.85
CA ILE A 465 14.57 -1.34 -3.87
C ILE A 465 13.30 -1.43 -4.71
N THR A 466 13.16 -2.53 -5.44
CA THR A 466 11.99 -2.82 -6.27
C THR A 466 11.23 -4.04 -5.75
N THR A 467 10.03 -4.28 -6.27
CA THR A 467 9.25 -5.50 -5.97
C THR A 467 9.98 -6.77 -6.37
N ARG A 468 10.84 -6.71 -7.41
CA ARG A 468 11.68 -7.83 -7.86
C ARG A 468 12.69 -8.27 -6.80
N ASP A 469 13.25 -7.32 -6.04
CA ASP A 469 14.28 -7.61 -5.05
C ASP A 469 13.72 -8.32 -3.80
N ILE A 470 12.45 -8.05 -3.49
CA ILE A 470 11.73 -8.56 -2.31
C ILE A 470 10.74 -9.68 -2.64
N ASP A 471 10.75 -10.18 -3.87
CA ASP A 471 9.92 -11.32 -4.26
C ASP A 471 10.50 -12.63 -3.68
N ARG A 472 9.64 -13.53 -3.22
CA ARG A 472 10.06 -14.83 -2.70
C ARG A 472 10.40 -15.82 -3.83
N GLY A 473 9.94 -15.59 -5.05
CA GLY A 473 10.00 -16.52 -6.17
C GLY A 473 9.30 -17.85 -5.85
N ASP A 474 9.79 -18.92 -6.46
CA ASP A 474 9.27 -20.28 -6.26
C ASP A 474 9.77 -20.94 -4.95
N TYR A 475 10.46 -20.18 -4.09
CA TYR A 475 10.97 -20.71 -2.83
C TYR A 475 9.86 -20.80 -1.77
N ALA A 476 9.89 -21.87 -0.97
CA ALA A 476 8.93 -22.02 0.13
C ALA A 476 9.06 -20.91 1.20
N HIS A 477 10.29 -20.46 1.49
CA HIS A 477 10.56 -19.41 2.48
C HIS A 477 11.72 -18.50 2.02
N PHE A 478 11.69 -17.22 2.41
CA PHE A 478 12.76 -16.25 2.10
C PHE A 478 14.15 -16.71 2.54
N LEU A 479 14.27 -17.35 3.70
CA LEU A 479 15.55 -17.92 4.17
C LEU A 479 16.17 -18.90 3.15
N LEU A 480 15.33 -19.72 2.50
CA LEU A 480 15.81 -20.66 1.49
C LEU A 480 16.27 -19.94 0.22
N LYS A 481 15.53 -18.90 -0.20
CA LYS A 481 15.92 -18.02 -1.32
C LYS A 481 17.28 -17.38 -1.04
N GLU A 482 17.42 -16.68 0.08
CA GLU A 482 18.63 -15.93 0.45
C GLU A 482 19.88 -16.84 0.56
N ILE A 483 19.74 -18.03 1.17
CA ILE A 483 20.83 -19.02 1.21
C ILE A 483 21.21 -19.48 -0.20
N SER A 484 20.21 -19.75 -1.05
CA SER A 484 20.41 -20.26 -2.41
C SER A 484 21.03 -19.21 -3.34
N GLU A 485 20.67 -17.94 -3.18
CA GLU A 485 21.14 -16.81 -3.99
C GLU A 485 22.49 -16.26 -3.53
N SER A 486 22.91 -16.58 -2.29
CA SER A 486 24.17 -16.10 -1.70
C SER A 486 25.40 -16.17 -2.63
N PRO A 487 25.66 -17.25 -3.40
CA PRO A 487 26.79 -17.28 -4.33
C PRO A 487 26.73 -16.22 -5.43
N ALA A 488 25.53 -15.96 -5.98
CA ALA A 488 25.32 -14.94 -6.99
C ALA A 488 25.46 -13.53 -6.39
N SER A 489 24.90 -13.30 -5.20
CA SER A 489 25.00 -12.02 -4.48
C SER A 489 26.44 -11.65 -4.14
N VAL A 490 27.26 -12.62 -3.72
CA VAL A 490 28.70 -12.43 -3.49
C VAL A 490 29.41 -12.10 -4.80
N ARG A 491 29.12 -12.83 -5.89
CA ARG A 491 29.73 -12.55 -7.20
C ARG A 491 29.37 -11.14 -7.70
N ALA A 492 28.11 -10.74 -7.58
CA ALA A 492 27.65 -9.40 -7.95
C ALA A 492 28.34 -8.31 -7.14
N THR A 493 28.50 -8.50 -5.82
CA THR A 493 29.19 -7.57 -4.92
C THR A 493 30.67 -7.37 -5.30
N LEU A 494 31.32 -8.41 -5.84
CA LEU A 494 32.73 -8.39 -6.21
C LEU A 494 32.99 -7.96 -7.67
N ARG A 495 31.97 -8.01 -8.54
CA ARG A 495 32.07 -7.69 -9.98
C ARG A 495 32.53 -6.23 -10.15
N GLY A 496 33.54 -6.01 -11.00
CA GLY A 496 34.14 -4.69 -11.24
C GLY A 496 35.01 -4.13 -10.09
N ARG A 497 35.02 -4.76 -8.92
CA ARG A 497 35.79 -4.30 -7.73
C ARG A 497 37.09 -5.07 -7.50
N LEU A 498 37.23 -6.26 -8.09
CA LEU A 498 38.45 -7.04 -8.07
C LEU A 498 39.24 -6.78 -9.36
N VAL A 499 40.25 -5.92 -9.29
CA VAL A 499 41.23 -5.74 -10.36
C VAL A 499 42.25 -6.88 -10.24
N GLY A 500 42.20 -7.85 -11.17
CA GLY A 500 43.25 -8.84 -11.30
C GLY A 500 44.57 -8.21 -11.77
N PRO A 501 45.74 -8.72 -11.35
CA PRO A 501 47.05 -8.22 -11.77
C PRO A 501 47.33 -8.39 -13.26
#